data_AF-A0A151RV60-F1
#
_entry.id   AF-A0A151RV60-F1
#
_cell.length_a   1.000
_cell.length_b   1.000
_cell.length_c   1.000
_cell.angle_alpha   90.00
_cell.angle_beta   90.00
_cell.angle_gamma   90.00
#
_symmetry.space_group_name_H-M   'P 1'
#
loop_
_entity.id
_entity.type
_entity.pdbx_description
1 polymer ?
#
loop_
_entity_poly.entity_id
_entity_poly.type
_entity_poly.pdbx_seq_one_letter_code
_entity_poly.pdbx_strand_id
1 'polypeptide(L)'
;EVVNRSLSTMLRAVLKGNHRSWDEYLPHIKFAYNRVVHKTTNISPFEAVYGFKPLTPMELIPLPDVNHFIHKEGASRAEFVKNLHERVRSHMQQQNKRYAKTNNKSKRDMIFEEGD
;
A
#
# COMPACT_ATOMS: atom_id res chain seq x y z
N GLU A 1 9.91 40.55 -2.45
CA GLU A 1 10.21 40.41 -1.01
C GLU A 1 9.71 39.09 -0.35
N VAL A 2 8.73 38.37 -0.92
CA VAL A 2 8.15 37.15 -0.30
C VAL A 2 9.11 35.95 -0.31
N VAL A 3 9.84 35.72 -1.41
CA VAL A 3 10.74 34.57 -1.59
C VAL A 3 11.87 34.58 -0.56
N ASN A 4 12.56 35.70 -0.39
CA ASN A 4 13.65 35.84 0.57
C ASN A 4 13.16 35.60 2.00
N ARG A 5 11.96 36.08 2.35
CA ARG A 5 11.36 35.83 3.65
C ARG A 5 11.12 34.33 3.89
N SER A 6 10.57 33.62 2.90
CA SER A 6 10.37 32.16 2.98
C SER A 6 11.70 31.42 3.14
N LEU A 7 12.70 31.74 2.32
CA LEU A 7 14.03 31.12 2.37
C LEU A 7 14.71 31.36 3.72
N SER A 8 14.66 32.59 4.25
CA SER A 8 15.22 32.90 5.58
C SER A 8 14.50 32.13 6.69
N THR A 9 13.19 31.94 6.59
CA THR A 9 12.42 31.15 7.57
C THR A 9 12.80 29.68 7.53
N MET A 10 12.93 29.09 6.33
CA MET A 10 13.43 27.72 6.19
C MET A 10 14.86 27.57 6.73
N LEU A 11 15.74 28.52 6.43
CA LEU A 11 17.11 28.52 6.92
C LEU A 11 17.18 28.56 8.45
N ARG A 12 16.44 29.47 9.09
CA ARG A 12 16.34 29.53 10.56
C ARG A 12 15.82 28.24 11.18
N ALA A 13 14.82 27.63 10.54
CA ALA A 13 14.22 26.38 11.03
C ALA A 13 15.20 25.20 11.00
N VAL A 14 16.02 25.12 9.95
CA VAL A 14 16.99 24.03 9.78
C VAL A 14 18.21 24.21 10.67
N LEU A 15 18.70 25.45 10.83
CA LEU A 15 19.93 25.70 11.59
C LEU A 15 19.78 25.52 13.10
N LYS A 16 18.56 25.67 13.66
CA LYS A 16 18.27 25.52 15.11
C LYS A 16 19.29 26.23 16.03
N GLY A 17 19.83 27.37 15.61
CA GLY A 17 20.82 28.16 16.35
C GLY A 17 22.29 27.87 16.01
N ASN A 18 22.60 26.80 15.26
CA ASN A 18 23.95 26.56 14.73
C ASN A 18 24.12 27.26 13.37
N HIS A 19 24.70 28.45 13.39
CA HIS A 19 24.88 29.27 12.20
C HIS A 19 26.15 28.92 11.40
N ARG A 20 26.97 27.96 11.85
CA ARG A 20 28.26 27.65 11.21
C ARG A 20 28.16 26.78 9.96
N SER A 21 27.06 26.06 9.79
CA SER A 21 26.83 25.12 8.67
C SER A 21 25.69 25.56 7.75
N TRP A 22 25.41 26.87 7.68
CA TRP A 22 24.32 27.41 6.86
C TRP A 22 24.46 27.07 5.37
N ASP A 23 25.68 27.00 4.88
CA ASP A 23 26.06 26.65 3.53
C ASP A 23 25.81 25.16 3.21
N GLU A 24 26.01 24.26 4.16
CA GLU A 24 25.69 22.83 4.02
C GLU A 24 24.18 22.60 3.81
N TYR A 25 23.34 23.45 4.41
CA TYR A 25 21.88 23.35 4.30
C TYR A 25 21.29 24.12 3.11
N LEU A 26 22.05 25.01 2.46
CA LEU A 26 21.55 25.77 1.32
C LEU A 26 21.00 24.90 0.17
N PRO A 27 21.69 23.83 -0.29
CA PRO A 27 21.17 22.97 -1.35
C PRO A 27 19.83 22.34 -0.97
N HIS A 28 19.69 21.91 0.29
CA HIS A 28 18.48 21.29 0.83
C HIS A 28 17.31 22.27 0.83
N ILE A 29 17.54 23.51 1.27
CA ILE A 29 16.51 24.56 1.31
C ILE A 29 16.11 24.97 -0.11
N LYS A 30 17.08 25.14 -1.01
CA LYS A 30 16.82 25.44 -2.42
C LYS A 30 15.95 24.36 -3.06
N PHE A 31 16.30 23.09 -2.84
CA PHE A 31 15.52 21.96 -3.35
C PHE A 31 14.10 21.94 -2.78
N ALA A 32 13.96 22.06 -1.46
CA ALA A 32 12.66 22.07 -0.80
C ALA A 32 11.77 23.21 -1.32
N TYR A 33 12.32 24.42 -1.43
CA TYR A 33 11.59 25.58 -1.95
C TYR A 33 11.14 25.37 -3.40
N ASN A 34 12.05 24.92 -4.27
CA ASN A 34 11.74 24.74 -5.69
C ASN A 34 10.76 23.59 -5.95
N ARG A 35 10.67 22.60 -5.06
CA ARG A 35 9.77 21.45 -5.21
C ARG A 35 8.36 21.68 -4.68
N VAL A 36 8.17 22.54 -3.68
CA VAL A 36 6.87 22.72 -3.03
C VAL A 36 5.89 23.46 -3.94
N VAL A 37 4.66 22.96 -4.02
CA VAL A 37 3.57 23.63 -4.75
C VAL A 37 3.17 24.92 -4.03
N HIS A 38 3.20 26.03 -4.75
CA HIS A 38 2.80 27.32 -4.20
C HIS A 38 1.29 27.54 -4.32
N LYS A 39 0.66 28.09 -3.28
CA LYS A 39 -0.79 28.29 -3.21
C LYS A 39 -1.35 29.15 -4.36
N THR A 40 -0.59 30.16 -4.79
CA THR A 40 -1.04 31.13 -5.81
C THR A 40 -1.08 30.52 -7.21
N THR A 41 -0.07 29.71 -7.56
CA THR A 41 0.09 29.13 -8.90
C THR A 41 -0.43 27.70 -8.99
N ASN A 42 -0.64 27.04 -7.85
CA ASN A 42 -0.90 25.60 -7.73
C ASN A 42 0.13 24.71 -8.45
N ILE A 43 1.33 25.26 -8.70
CA ILE A 43 2.45 24.61 -9.39
C ILE A 43 3.74 24.94 -8.61
N SER A 44 4.69 24.00 -8.58
CA SER A 44 6.00 24.24 -7.95
C SER A 44 6.92 25.11 -8.84
N PRO A 45 7.82 25.94 -8.26
CA PRO A 45 8.77 26.71 -9.08
C PRO A 45 9.60 25.86 -10.04
N PHE A 46 10.02 24.66 -9.64
CA PHE A 46 10.75 23.73 -10.50
C PHE A 46 9.88 23.27 -11.68
N GLU A 47 8.66 22.84 -11.41
CA GLU A 47 7.72 22.37 -12.43
C GLU A 47 7.33 23.49 -13.41
N ALA A 48 7.21 24.73 -12.92
CA ALA A 48 6.95 25.88 -13.77
C ALA A 48 8.09 26.16 -14.76
N VAL A 49 9.35 25.86 -14.40
CA VAL A 49 10.52 26.09 -15.25
C VAL A 49 10.79 24.91 -16.18
N TYR A 50 10.67 23.68 -15.68
CA TYR A 50 11.11 22.48 -16.38
C TYR A 50 9.97 21.61 -16.92
N GLY A 51 8.72 21.87 -16.52
CA GLY A 51 7.54 21.14 -17.00
C GLY A 51 7.33 19.77 -16.34
N PHE A 52 8.12 19.39 -15.33
CA PHE A 52 7.96 18.13 -14.59
C PHE A 52 8.30 18.31 -13.11
N LYS A 53 7.84 17.38 -12.27
CA LYS A 53 8.13 17.38 -10.82
C LYS A 53 9.49 16.74 -10.54
N PRO A 54 10.35 17.38 -9.72
CA PRO A 54 11.64 16.81 -9.39
C PRO A 54 11.47 15.57 -8.50
N LEU A 55 12.17 14.48 -8.87
CA LEU A 55 12.24 13.27 -8.06
C LEU A 55 12.99 13.54 -6.76
N THR A 56 12.50 12.94 -5.69
CA THR A 56 13.11 12.95 -4.36
C THR A 56 13.98 11.72 -4.17
N PRO A 57 14.95 11.77 -3.24
CA PRO A 57 15.70 10.58 -2.85
C PRO A 57 14.78 9.39 -2.50
N MET A 58 13.64 9.65 -1.83
CA MET A 58 12.67 8.61 -1.47
C MET A 58 12.04 7.92 -2.69
N GLU A 59 11.80 8.67 -3.77
CA GLU A 59 11.26 8.14 -5.03
C GLU A 59 12.31 7.38 -5.85
N LEU A 60 13.61 7.59 -5.56
CA LEU A 60 14.72 6.88 -6.20
C LEU A 60 15.12 5.59 -5.47
N ILE A 61 14.64 5.40 -4.23
CA ILE A 61 14.92 4.17 -3.48
C ILE A 61 14.13 3.02 -4.13
N PRO A 62 14.80 1.94 -4.56
CA PRO A 62 14.09 0.77 -5.08
C PRO A 62 13.18 0.21 -4.00
N LEU A 63 11.95 -0.17 -4.38
CA LEU A 63 11.06 -0.85 -3.46
C LEU A 63 11.77 -2.11 -2.94
N PRO A 64 11.76 -2.33 -1.62
CA PRO A 64 12.43 -3.48 -1.07
C PRO A 64 11.72 -4.75 -1.53
N ASP A 65 12.48 -5.81 -1.81
CA ASP A 65 11.92 -7.08 -2.28
C ASP A 65 10.88 -7.58 -1.26
N VAL A 66 9.63 -7.68 -1.71
CA VAL A 66 8.50 -8.05 -0.87
C VAL A 66 8.73 -9.43 -0.25
N ASN A 67 9.48 -10.31 -0.94
CA ASN A 67 9.83 -11.64 -0.44
C ASN A 67 10.74 -11.58 0.80
N HIS A 68 11.48 -10.50 1.00
CA HIS A 68 12.33 -10.31 2.18
C HIS A 68 11.51 -10.08 3.45
N PHE A 69 10.29 -9.52 3.33
CA PHE A 69 9.40 -9.27 4.47
C PHE A 69 8.45 -10.43 4.77
N ILE A 70 8.37 -11.43 3.88
CA ILE A 70 7.54 -12.60 4.12
C ILE A 70 8.25 -13.50 5.14
N HIS A 71 7.70 -13.59 6.34
CA HIS A 71 8.18 -14.53 7.35
C HIS A 71 7.93 -15.97 6.87
N LYS A 72 9.01 -16.72 6.59
CA LYS A 72 8.93 -18.08 6.01
C LYS A 72 8.00 -19.00 6.80
N GLU A 73 8.07 -18.97 8.12
CA GLU A 73 7.20 -19.79 8.98
C GLU A 73 5.74 -19.33 8.92
N GLY A 74 5.50 -18.01 8.79
CA GLY A 74 4.16 -17.45 8.68
C GLY A 74 3.49 -17.88 7.38
N ALA A 75 4.23 -17.82 6.27
CA ALA A 75 3.78 -18.30 4.98
C ALA A 75 3.48 -19.80 5.00
N SER A 76 4.38 -20.61 5.57
CA SER A 76 4.20 -22.05 5.70
C SER A 76 2.97 -22.42 6.54
N ARG A 77 2.74 -21.73 7.67
CA ARG A 77 1.54 -21.94 8.51
C ARG A 77 0.26 -21.53 7.78
N ALA A 78 0.26 -20.41 7.06
CA ALA A 78 -0.89 -19.97 6.28
C ALA A 78 -1.26 -20.99 5.20
N GLU A 79 -0.25 -21.54 4.51
CA GLU A 79 -0.44 -22.59 3.51
C GLU A 79 -0.96 -23.89 4.14
N PHE A 80 -0.42 -24.30 5.29
CA PHE A 80 -0.92 -25.46 6.03
C PHE A 80 -2.39 -25.31 6.41
N VAL A 81 -2.79 -24.15 6.97
CA VAL A 81 -4.17 -23.87 7.35
C VAL A 81 -5.08 -23.89 6.14
N LYS A 82 -4.67 -23.30 5.01
CA LYS A 82 -5.42 -23.35 3.75
C LYS A 82 -5.68 -24.79 3.29
N ASN A 83 -4.63 -25.62 3.27
CA ASN A 83 -4.73 -27.04 2.89
C ASN A 83 -5.63 -27.83 3.85
N LEU A 84 -5.57 -27.53 5.14
CA LEU A 84 -6.46 -28.13 6.14
C LEU A 84 -7.93 -27.79 5.86
N HIS A 85 -8.24 -26.52 5.59
CA HIS A 85 -9.60 -26.10 5.24
C HIS A 85 -10.13 -26.77 3.98
N GLU A 86 -9.30 -26.92 2.94
CA GLU A 86 -9.68 -27.61 1.70
C GLU A 86 -10.00 -29.10 1.95
N ARG A 87 -9.22 -29.77 2.79
CA ARG A 87 -9.47 -31.16 3.20
C ARG A 87 -10.78 -31.28 3.97
N VAL A 88 -11.02 -30.41 4.94
CA VAL A 88 -12.25 -30.39 5.74
C VAL A 88 -13.46 -30.16 4.83
N ARG A 89 -13.39 -29.18 3.92
CA ARG A 89 -14.45 -28.88 2.95
C ARG A 89 -14.76 -30.09 2.08
N SER A 90 -13.73 -30.75 1.55
CA SER A 90 -13.89 -31.94 0.69
C SER A 90 -14.53 -33.11 1.45
N HIS A 91 -14.11 -33.33 2.69
CA HIS A 91 -14.69 -34.39 3.54
C HIS A 91 -16.16 -34.12 3.85
N MET A 92 -16.50 -32.88 4.23
CA MET A 92 -17.88 -32.48 4.52
C MET A 92 -18.79 -32.66 3.30
N GLN A 93 -18.33 -32.27 2.10
CA GLN A 93 -19.08 -32.50 0.87
C GLN A 93 -19.31 -33.98 0.58
N GLN A 94 -18.29 -34.83 0.77
CA GLN A 94 -18.45 -36.28 0.58
C GLN A 94 -19.43 -36.89 1.58
N GLN A 95 -19.34 -36.51 2.86
CA GLN A 95 -20.27 -36.98 3.89
C GLN A 95 -21.70 -36.54 3.59
N ASN A 96 -21.92 -35.26 3.26
CA ASN A 96 -23.24 -34.75 2.87
C ASN A 96 -23.84 -35.54 1.70
N LYS A 97 -23.04 -35.88 0.68
CA LYS A 97 -23.48 -36.73 -0.44
C LYS A 97 -23.84 -38.14 0.01
N ARG A 98 -23.09 -38.73 0.94
CA ARG A 98 -23.38 -40.06 1.49
C ARG A 98 -24.68 -40.05 2.29
N TYR A 99 -24.85 -39.10 3.19
CA TYR A 99 -26.07 -38.92 3.98
C TYR A 99 -27.29 -38.66 3.10
N ALA A 100 -27.18 -37.82 2.07
CA ALA A 100 -28.25 -37.59 1.10
C ALA A 100 -28.65 -38.90 0.39
N LYS A 101 -27.67 -39.71 -0.03
CA LYS A 101 -27.94 -41.01 -0.66
C LYS A 101 -28.60 -42.00 0.30
N THR A 102 -28.19 -42.08 1.56
CA THR A 102 -28.79 -43.02 2.52
C THR A 102 -30.17 -42.57 2.98
N ASN A 103 -30.36 -41.28 3.23
CA ASN A 103 -31.62 -40.75 3.74
C ASN A 103 -32.70 -40.68 2.63
N ASN A 104 -32.30 -40.49 1.38
CA ASN A 104 -33.23 -40.54 0.23
C ASN A 104 -33.51 -41.97 -0.26
N LYS A 105 -32.87 -43.02 0.27
CA LYS A 105 -33.12 -44.41 -0.15
C LYS A 105 -34.56 -44.88 0.10
N SER A 106 -35.25 -44.37 1.12
CA SER A 106 -36.66 -44.70 1.38
C SER A 106 -37.63 -43.59 0.95
N LYS A 107 -37.14 -42.52 0.33
CA LYS A 107 -37.96 -41.40 -0.11
C LYS A 107 -38.42 -41.66 -1.56
N ARG A 108 -39.73 -41.70 -1.80
CA ARG A 108 -40.28 -41.74 -3.17
C ARG A 108 -40.02 -40.40 -3.85
N ASP A 109 -39.58 -40.42 -5.10
CA ASP A 109 -39.52 -39.23 -5.94
C ASP A 109 -40.94 -38.70 -6.12
N MET A 110 -41.20 -37.51 -5.59
CA MET A 110 -42.43 -36.77 -5.83
C MET A 110 -42.17 -35.78 -6.94
N ILE A 111 -42.76 -36.03 -8.10
CA ILE A 111 -42.82 -35.10 -9.22
C ILE A 111 -44.08 -34.27 -8.97
N PHE A 112 -43.90 -32.97 -8.75
CA PHE A 112 -45.00 -32.02 -8.65
C PHE A 112 -45.13 -31.30 -10.00
N GLU A 113 -46.35 -31.15 -10.47
CA GLU A 113 -46.67 -30.34 -11.65
C GLU A 113 -47.01 -28.91 -11.20
N GLU A 114 -46.78 -27.91 -12.08
CA GLU A 114 -47.10 -26.51 -11.75
C GLU A 114 -48.60 -26.35 -11.48
N GLY A 115 -48.95 -26.13 -10.21
CA GLY A 115 -50.33 -25.90 -9.77
C GLY A 115 -50.78 -26.62 -8.49
N ASP A 116 -49.95 -27.54 -7.94
CA ASP A 116 -50.12 -28.09 -6.57
C ASP A 116 -49.67 -27.12 -5.47
#